data_AF-A0A7V8QJ22-F1
#
_entry.id   AF-A0A7V8QJ22-F1
#
_cell.length_a   1.000
_cell.length_b   1.000
_cell.length_c   1.000
_cell.angle_alpha   90.00
_cell.angle_beta   90.00
_cell.angle_gamma   90.00
#
_symmetry.space_group_name_H-M   'P 1'
#
loop_
_entity.id
_entity.type
_entity.pdbx_description
1 polymer ?
#
loop_
_entity_poly.entity_id
_entity_poly.type
_entity_poly.pdbx_seq_one_letter_code
_entity_poly.pdbx_strand_id
1 'polypeptide(L)'
;MNVGPVPVANADAVTSEYSRFGPRKLEEHLAGFSKGNPGLYATELGRLLTALNGSRLERMDRLVAMERLRPPVLDTCDTLVQGYRNLSLPLPEQAQQAAAATTRLLALLNEGYKLSVNQRLAAREHGEPSHGPPLKLALQRALLVGGRSLLEHYRLYAPEPTDLWRDVHCLYLNAEALKLQAQPFEAEGDRDETALAIKQAYLRMVVLALANPHHLLQGEAAELYRRIGRWVHLVRLVEPHRWQELPGQFVVDLCGSLPPHYRSRERRLPTPDLPRIIQLDQLVAAVDDRLESLEGELAERPSRAALGLRMQRNMYLRFREALGGRQERVDTRRTTVARVSVVAGLSGCHFFLNGRRSFNPDADEARWTQRLNGITEQTEPALTLSDSEYLTDPVTPAEPEGRRSAFRARDPEVDDVWRRAHLVGIGESGAGAQRRAQYRAVTWNRKNVSAGGMALFCVDPVEMRMRVGELMAYSDDGNAPPQAWKLAQVRWLRTRPDGGLEAGVRNVADSGYAVGTKAVQGAGRDTEYLRGILVPRVNPLTEETTLLAPVGVYEPGTVLRLVMSDLSIYIKLTERVVTSQLFAHFRFRLVQPPAHLRGG
;
A
#
# COMPACT_ATOMS: atom_id res chain seq x y z
N MET A 1 38.17 -4.12 -6.76
CA MET A 1 37.26 -4.32 -5.61
C MET A 1 37.43 -5.75 -5.15
N ASN A 2 37.77 -5.96 -3.88
CA ASN A 2 37.90 -7.32 -3.36
C ASN A 2 36.49 -7.92 -3.22
N VAL A 3 36.28 -9.04 -3.90
CA VAL A 3 35.09 -9.87 -3.82
C VAL A 3 35.13 -10.53 -2.44
N GLY A 4 34.02 -10.48 -1.69
CA GLY A 4 33.94 -11.05 -0.35
C GLY A 4 32.82 -12.08 -0.24
N PRO A 5 32.91 -13.03 0.69
CA PRO A 5 31.80 -13.96 0.94
C PRO A 5 30.57 -13.17 1.37
N VAL A 6 29.42 -13.57 0.85
CA VAL A 6 28.12 -13.02 1.24
C VAL A 6 27.83 -13.48 2.68
N PRO A 7 27.39 -12.61 3.59
CA PRO A 7 27.05 -12.99 4.95
C PRO A 7 25.97 -14.09 5.01
N VAL A 8 26.21 -15.13 5.81
CA VAL A 8 25.30 -16.27 6.06
C VAL A 8 25.27 -16.59 7.55
N ALA A 9 24.14 -17.10 8.06
CA ALA A 9 23.97 -17.30 9.51
C ALA A 9 24.72 -18.54 10.02
N ASN A 10 24.92 -19.56 9.17
CA ASN A 10 25.72 -20.76 9.47
C ASN A 10 26.81 -20.95 8.41
N ALA A 11 28.07 -20.71 8.77
CA ALA A 11 29.22 -21.00 7.92
C ALA A 11 29.71 -22.46 8.06
N ASP A 12 29.50 -23.07 9.23
CA ASP A 12 30.03 -24.38 9.57
C ASP A 12 29.02 -25.48 9.23
N ALA A 13 29.12 -26.03 8.02
CA ALA A 13 28.27 -27.13 7.58
C ALA A 13 28.67 -28.45 8.26
N VAL A 14 27.71 -29.14 8.89
CA VAL A 14 27.93 -30.42 9.57
C VAL A 14 27.58 -31.58 8.61
N THR A 15 28.21 -32.74 8.78
CA THR A 15 27.80 -33.96 8.08
C THR A 15 26.51 -34.49 8.71
N SER A 16 25.46 -34.69 7.90
CA SER A 16 24.14 -35.13 8.35
C SER A 16 23.55 -36.21 7.44
N GLU A 17 22.36 -36.73 7.77
CA GLU A 17 21.62 -37.62 6.88
C GLU A 17 21.34 -37.01 5.49
N TYR A 18 21.24 -35.67 5.43
CA TYR A 18 21.00 -34.91 4.21
C TYR A 18 22.26 -34.76 3.35
N SER A 19 23.46 -34.99 3.90
CA SER A 19 24.72 -34.99 3.14
C SER A 19 24.72 -36.00 2.01
N ARG A 20 24.05 -37.14 2.23
CA ARG A 20 23.91 -38.24 1.26
C ARG A 20 22.67 -38.12 0.37
N PHE A 21 21.89 -37.05 0.48
CA PHE A 21 20.76 -36.87 -0.42
C PHE A 21 21.29 -36.62 -1.84
N GLY A 22 20.78 -37.40 -2.79
CA GLY A 22 20.92 -37.11 -4.21
C GLY A 22 19.67 -36.41 -4.75
N PRO A 23 19.71 -35.95 -6.01
CA PRO A 23 18.60 -35.28 -6.68
C PRO A 23 17.27 -36.08 -6.57
N ARG A 24 17.29 -37.36 -6.92
CA ARG A 24 16.09 -38.23 -6.89
C ARG A 24 15.50 -38.38 -5.48
N LYS A 25 16.37 -38.54 -4.47
CA LYS A 25 15.94 -38.70 -3.07
C LYS A 25 15.28 -37.42 -2.54
N LEU A 26 15.74 -36.25 -2.99
CA LEU A 26 15.10 -34.97 -2.66
C LEU A 26 13.68 -34.90 -3.26
N GLU A 27 13.50 -35.32 -4.51
CA GLU A 27 12.17 -35.37 -5.16
C GLU A 27 11.23 -36.36 -4.46
N GLU A 28 11.72 -37.56 -4.13
CA GLU A 28 10.96 -38.57 -3.36
C GLU A 28 10.52 -38.00 -2.00
N HIS A 29 11.42 -37.31 -1.31
CA HIS A 29 11.11 -36.68 -0.02
C HIS A 29 10.04 -35.59 -0.15
N LEU A 30 10.13 -34.75 -1.20
CA LEU A 30 9.13 -33.71 -1.50
C LEU A 30 7.77 -34.30 -1.91
N ALA A 31 7.76 -35.46 -2.56
CA ALA A 31 6.53 -36.15 -2.92
C ALA A 31 5.79 -36.73 -1.71
N GLY A 32 6.52 -37.03 -0.63
CA GLY A 32 5.95 -37.54 0.63
C GLY A 32 5.29 -36.49 1.52
N PHE A 33 5.44 -35.20 1.22
CA PHE A 33 4.90 -34.11 2.02
C PHE A 33 3.39 -33.89 1.80
N SER A 34 2.70 -33.40 2.83
CA SER A 34 1.25 -33.20 2.79
C SER A 34 0.87 -31.89 2.10
N LYS A 35 0.70 -31.95 0.76
CA LYS A 35 0.35 -30.78 -0.07
C LYS A 35 -1.06 -30.20 0.19
N GLY A 36 -1.93 -30.96 0.85
CA GLY A 36 -3.32 -30.55 1.11
C GLY A 36 -3.49 -29.47 2.19
N ASN A 37 -2.48 -29.27 3.04
CA ASN A 37 -2.48 -28.23 4.07
C ASN A 37 -1.27 -27.31 3.89
N PRO A 38 -1.44 -26.06 3.43
CA PRO A 38 -0.32 -25.18 3.12
C PRO A 38 0.53 -24.81 4.35
N GLY A 39 -0.06 -24.77 5.54
CA GLY A 39 0.67 -24.48 6.78
C GLY A 39 1.58 -25.63 7.23
N LEU A 40 1.08 -26.87 7.13
CA LEU A 40 1.90 -28.07 7.39
C LEU A 40 3.00 -28.21 6.33
N TYR A 41 2.64 -28.05 5.05
CA TYR A 41 3.59 -28.10 3.95
C TYR A 41 4.71 -27.07 4.10
N ALA A 42 4.38 -25.84 4.50
CA ALA A 42 5.37 -24.80 4.80
C ALA A 42 6.31 -25.18 5.95
N THR A 43 5.79 -25.86 6.98
CA THR A 43 6.59 -26.34 8.10
C THR A 43 7.57 -27.43 7.67
N GLU A 44 7.11 -28.39 6.87
CA GLU A 44 7.93 -29.48 6.31
C GLU A 44 9.04 -28.94 5.39
N LEU A 45 8.69 -28.03 4.46
CA LEU A 45 9.66 -27.33 3.61
C LEU A 45 10.68 -26.53 4.43
N GLY A 46 10.22 -25.84 5.48
CA GLY A 46 11.10 -25.07 6.37
C GLY A 46 12.11 -25.94 7.11
N ARG A 47 11.69 -27.12 7.60
CA ARG A 47 12.59 -28.10 8.23
C ARG A 47 13.61 -28.63 7.23
N LEU A 48 13.17 -29.01 6.03
CA LEU A 48 14.04 -29.52 4.98
C LEU A 48 15.09 -28.47 4.56
N LEU A 49 14.68 -27.22 4.32
CA LEU A 49 15.60 -26.13 3.98
C LEU A 49 16.61 -25.87 5.10
N THR A 50 16.15 -25.84 6.36
CA THR A 50 17.02 -25.65 7.52
C THR A 50 18.09 -26.76 7.57
N ALA A 51 17.66 -28.01 7.38
CA ALA A 51 18.56 -29.15 7.39
C ALA A 51 19.56 -29.11 6.22
N LEU A 52 19.10 -28.81 5.00
CA LEU A 52 19.98 -28.72 3.83
C LEU A 52 20.99 -27.57 3.95
N ASN A 53 20.58 -26.41 4.47
CA ASN A 53 21.47 -25.25 4.67
C ASN A 53 22.55 -25.55 5.72
N GLY A 54 22.21 -26.28 6.79
CA GLY A 54 23.15 -26.67 7.83
C GLY A 54 24.06 -27.86 7.47
N SER A 55 23.83 -28.51 6.32
CA SER A 55 24.52 -29.76 5.96
C SER A 55 25.49 -29.59 4.79
N ARG A 56 26.64 -30.27 4.84
CA ARG A 56 27.51 -30.39 3.66
C ARG A 56 26.88 -31.38 2.66
N LEU A 57 26.57 -30.94 1.44
CA LEU A 57 25.98 -31.82 0.41
C LEU A 57 27.07 -32.49 -0.41
N GLU A 58 27.14 -33.83 -0.38
CA GLU A 58 28.18 -34.61 -1.07
C GLU A 58 27.71 -35.15 -2.42
N ARG A 59 26.42 -35.49 -2.54
CA ARG A 59 25.86 -36.16 -3.73
C ARG A 59 25.01 -35.26 -4.64
N MET A 60 24.93 -33.96 -4.32
CA MET A 60 24.26 -32.98 -5.16
C MET A 60 24.87 -31.59 -4.97
N ASP A 61 24.80 -30.77 -6.01
CA ASP A 61 25.13 -29.35 -5.91
C ASP A 61 24.01 -28.62 -5.15
N ARG A 62 24.38 -27.73 -4.23
CA ARG A 62 23.43 -26.91 -3.48
C ARG A 62 22.53 -26.06 -4.38
N LEU A 63 23.08 -25.50 -5.46
CA LEU A 63 22.29 -24.72 -6.41
C LEU A 63 21.22 -25.58 -7.07
N VAL A 64 21.53 -26.84 -7.39
CA VAL A 64 20.56 -27.79 -7.94
C VAL A 64 19.47 -28.09 -6.90
N ALA A 65 19.85 -28.28 -5.63
CA ALA A 65 18.88 -28.46 -4.55
C ALA A 65 17.94 -27.25 -4.41
N MET A 66 18.48 -26.02 -4.46
CA MET A 66 17.70 -24.80 -4.35
C MET A 66 16.77 -24.58 -5.55
N GLU A 67 17.22 -24.82 -6.78
CA GLU A 67 16.33 -24.72 -7.95
C GLU A 67 15.18 -25.74 -7.92
N ARG A 68 15.38 -26.92 -7.32
CA ARG A 68 14.31 -27.91 -7.11
C ARG A 68 13.32 -27.51 -6.02
N LEU A 69 13.80 -26.87 -4.97
CA LEU A 69 12.97 -26.40 -3.85
C LEU A 69 12.28 -25.06 -4.15
N ARG A 70 12.80 -24.27 -5.09
CA ARG A 70 12.28 -22.93 -5.36
C ARG A 70 10.81 -22.94 -5.78
N PRO A 71 10.35 -23.69 -6.81
CA PRO A 71 8.94 -23.70 -7.17
C PRO A 71 8.00 -24.07 -6.01
N PRO A 72 8.17 -25.21 -5.30
CA PRO A 72 7.25 -25.55 -4.22
C PRO A 72 7.28 -24.55 -3.06
N VAL A 73 8.44 -23.96 -2.75
CA VAL A 73 8.54 -22.92 -1.73
C VAL A 73 7.81 -21.65 -2.14
N LEU A 74 8.01 -21.17 -3.37
CA LEU A 74 7.39 -19.95 -3.85
C LEU A 74 5.87 -20.11 -4.02
N ASP A 75 5.41 -21.24 -4.56
CA ASP A 75 3.98 -21.54 -4.70
C ASP A 75 3.28 -21.61 -3.32
N THR A 76 3.96 -22.18 -2.33
CA THR A 76 3.45 -22.22 -0.94
C THR A 76 3.38 -20.81 -0.34
N CYS A 77 4.42 -19.99 -0.53
CA CYS A 77 4.41 -18.59 -0.10
C CYS A 77 3.24 -17.83 -0.76
N ASP A 78 3.08 -17.98 -2.07
CA ASP A 78 2.03 -17.28 -2.82
C ASP A 78 0.62 -17.73 -2.40
N THR A 79 0.45 -19.00 -2.03
CA THR A 79 -0.78 -19.56 -1.44
C THR A 79 -1.08 -18.99 -0.06
N LEU A 80 -0.09 -19.00 0.86
CA LEU A 80 -0.25 -18.45 2.21
C LEU A 80 -0.59 -16.95 2.17
N VAL A 81 0.08 -16.20 1.30
CA VAL A 81 -0.15 -14.76 1.08
C VAL A 81 -1.60 -14.46 0.70
N GLN A 82 -2.29 -15.32 -0.05
CA GLN A 82 -3.71 -15.11 -0.39
C GLN A 82 -4.58 -14.98 0.86
N GLY A 83 -4.23 -15.68 1.94
CA GLY A 83 -5.00 -15.69 3.19
C GLY A 83 -4.93 -14.39 3.99
N TYR A 84 -3.92 -13.54 3.77
CA TYR A 84 -3.74 -12.33 4.59
C TYR A 84 -3.46 -11.03 3.81
N ARG A 85 -3.23 -11.07 2.49
CA ARG A 85 -2.83 -9.89 1.69
C ARG A 85 -3.78 -8.69 1.76
N ASN A 86 -5.06 -8.89 2.07
CA ASN A 86 -6.10 -7.85 2.11
C ASN A 86 -6.66 -7.61 3.53
N LEU A 87 -6.09 -8.24 4.56
CA LEU A 87 -6.56 -8.11 5.93
C LEU A 87 -6.00 -6.83 6.58
N SER A 88 -6.84 -6.12 7.32
CA SER A 88 -6.41 -4.97 8.11
C SER A 88 -5.38 -5.38 9.17
N LEU A 89 -4.54 -4.43 9.60
CA LEU A 89 -3.51 -4.65 10.62
C LEU A 89 -3.99 -4.19 12.01
N PRO A 90 -3.59 -4.86 13.11
CA PRO A 90 -2.77 -6.07 13.13
C PRO A 90 -3.51 -7.30 12.59
N LEU A 91 -2.75 -8.23 12.02
CA LEU A 91 -3.31 -9.46 11.45
C LEU A 91 -3.92 -10.35 12.56
N PRO A 92 -4.99 -11.10 12.28
CA PRO A 92 -5.44 -12.18 13.16
C PRO A 92 -4.35 -13.25 13.37
N GLU A 93 -4.39 -13.98 14.49
CA GLU A 93 -3.36 -14.96 14.87
C GLU A 93 -3.02 -15.97 13.76
N GLN A 94 -4.04 -16.58 13.13
CA GLN A 94 -3.83 -17.52 12.03
C GLN A 94 -3.12 -16.87 10.82
N ALA A 95 -3.45 -15.61 10.51
CA ALA A 95 -2.81 -14.85 9.45
C ALA A 95 -1.38 -14.42 9.82
N GLN A 96 -1.12 -14.13 11.10
CA GLN A 96 0.24 -13.88 11.61
C GLN A 96 1.12 -15.12 11.45
N GLN A 97 0.59 -16.32 11.78
CA GLN A 97 1.31 -17.58 11.60
C GLN A 97 1.64 -17.84 10.12
N ALA A 98 0.70 -17.60 9.20
CA ALA A 98 0.93 -17.71 7.76
C ALA A 98 1.99 -16.71 7.24
N ALA A 99 1.95 -15.46 7.72
CA ALA A 99 2.93 -14.43 7.39
C ALA A 99 4.35 -14.77 7.93
N ALA A 100 4.43 -15.29 9.16
CA ALA A 100 5.68 -15.75 9.76
C ALA A 100 6.27 -16.95 9.00
N ALA A 101 5.44 -17.92 8.61
CA ALA A 101 5.85 -19.06 7.80
C ALA A 101 6.39 -18.61 6.42
N THR A 102 5.70 -17.68 5.76
CA THR A 102 6.13 -17.10 4.47
C THR A 102 7.49 -16.40 4.61
N THR A 103 7.63 -15.54 5.62
CA THR A 103 8.88 -14.82 5.90
C THR A 103 10.04 -15.78 6.16
N ARG A 104 9.79 -16.83 6.96
CA ARG A 104 10.79 -17.86 7.28
C ARG A 104 11.22 -18.65 6.03
N LEU A 105 10.27 -19.10 5.21
CA LEU A 105 10.57 -19.86 4.00
C LEU A 105 11.42 -19.05 3.01
N LEU A 106 11.07 -17.78 2.78
CA LEU A 106 11.84 -16.89 1.92
C LEU A 106 13.26 -16.67 2.45
N ALA A 107 13.41 -16.48 3.77
CA ALA A 107 14.72 -16.31 4.40
C ALA A 107 15.60 -17.56 4.23
N LEU A 108 15.05 -18.75 4.50
CA LEU A 108 15.77 -20.02 4.37
C LEU A 108 16.16 -20.33 2.92
N LEU A 109 15.26 -20.07 1.96
CA LEU A 109 15.57 -20.24 0.54
C LEU A 109 16.66 -19.25 0.09
N ASN A 110 16.59 -17.99 0.54
CA ASN A 110 17.60 -16.99 0.24
C ASN A 110 18.98 -17.39 0.78
N GLU A 111 19.03 -17.86 2.02
CA GLU A 111 20.25 -18.34 2.65
C GLU A 111 20.89 -19.50 1.86
N GLY A 112 20.08 -20.45 1.37
CA GLY A 112 20.57 -21.54 0.53
C GLY A 112 21.25 -21.05 -0.75
N TYR A 113 20.68 -20.03 -1.42
CA TYR A 113 21.32 -19.40 -2.58
C TYR A 113 22.60 -18.61 -2.21
N LYS A 114 22.61 -17.90 -1.07
CA LYS A 114 23.82 -17.20 -0.58
C LYS A 114 24.96 -18.18 -0.31
N LEU A 115 24.65 -19.33 0.32
CA LEU A 115 25.62 -20.43 0.50
C LEU A 115 26.15 -20.95 -0.84
N SER A 116 25.28 -21.12 -1.85
CA SER A 116 25.71 -21.50 -3.21
C SER A 116 26.63 -20.48 -3.86
N VAL A 117 26.40 -19.18 -3.64
CA VAL A 117 27.29 -18.11 -4.10
C VAL A 117 28.67 -18.25 -3.44
N ASN A 118 28.72 -18.37 -2.11
CA ASN A 118 29.97 -18.49 -1.37
C ASN A 118 30.80 -19.71 -1.79
N GLN A 119 30.16 -20.88 -1.94
CA GLN A 119 30.82 -22.09 -2.42
C GLN A 119 31.49 -21.90 -3.79
N ARG A 120 30.83 -21.16 -4.69
CA ARG A 120 31.33 -20.90 -6.05
C ARG A 120 32.39 -19.82 -6.10
N LEU A 121 32.30 -18.80 -5.25
CA LEU A 121 33.36 -17.80 -5.11
C LEU A 121 34.64 -18.47 -4.59
N ALA A 122 34.53 -19.31 -3.56
CA ALA A 122 35.67 -20.06 -3.02
C ALA A 122 36.28 -21.03 -4.06
N ALA A 123 35.46 -21.77 -4.83
CA ALA A 123 35.97 -22.66 -5.88
C ALA A 123 36.75 -21.92 -6.97
N ARG A 124 36.35 -20.68 -7.30
CA ARG A 124 37.07 -19.84 -8.26
C ARG A 124 38.41 -19.34 -7.74
N GLU A 125 38.52 -19.01 -6.45
CA GLU A 125 39.79 -18.64 -5.83
C GLU A 125 40.81 -19.79 -5.89
N HIS A 126 40.34 -21.04 -5.84
CA HIS A 126 41.16 -22.24 -6.01
C HIS A 126 41.44 -22.61 -7.48
N GLY A 127 41.10 -21.75 -8.45
CA GLY A 127 41.50 -21.91 -9.85
C GLY A 127 40.59 -22.80 -10.71
N GLU A 128 39.37 -23.13 -10.27
CA GLU A 128 38.44 -23.94 -11.06
C GLU A 128 37.76 -23.11 -12.18
N PRO A 129 37.95 -23.46 -13.47
CA PRO A 129 37.63 -22.56 -14.61
C PRO A 129 36.15 -22.52 -15.05
N SER A 130 35.23 -23.27 -14.43
CA SER A 130 33.88 -23.56 -15.01
C SER A 130 32.66 -23.05 -14.20
N HIS A 131 32.80 -22.07 -13.32
CA HIS A 131 31.70 -21.66 -12.41
C HIS A 131 30.93 -20.39 -12.78
N GLY A 132 31.22 -19.78 -13.94
CA GLY A 132 30.60 -18.52 -14.38
C GLY A 132 29.06 -18.55 -14.47
N PRO A 133 28.47 -19.42 -15.32
CA PRO A 133 27.01 -19.48 -15.46
C PRO A 133 26.27 -19.91 -14.18
N PRO A 134 26.72 -20.94 -13.43
CA PRO A 134 26.09 -21.29 -12.16
C PRO A 134 26.18 -20.19 -11.09
N LEU A 135 27.31 -19.47 -10.98
CA LEU A 135 27.43 -18.34 -10.05
C LEU A 135 26.49 -17.20 -10.42
N LYS A 136 26.42 -16.86 -11.72
CA LYS A 136 25.51 -15.83 -12.23
C LYS A 136 24.05 -16.17 -11.86
N LEU A 137 23.63 -17.42 -12.06
CA LEU A 137 22.30 -17.89 -11.68
C LEU A 137 22.07 -17.78 -10.17
N ALA A 138 23.02 -18.24 -9.34
CA ALA A 138 22.91 -18.17 -7.88
C ALA A 138 22.76 -16.72 -7.38
N LEU A 139 23.55 -15.78 -7.92
CA LEU A 139 23.47 -14.35 -7.61
C LEU A 139 22.11 -13.77 -7.96
N GLN A 140 21.60 -14.03 -9.17
CA GLN A 140 20.29 -13.56 -9.61
C GLN A 140 19.17 -14.14 -8.73
N ARG A 141 19.20 -15.44 -8.45
CA ARG A 141 18.19 -16.11 -7.62
C ARG A 141 18.20 -15.59 -6.18
N ALA A 142 19.37 -15.37 -5.60
CA ALA A 142 19.49 -14.74 -4.29
C ALA A 142 18.83 -13.35 -4.27
N LEU A 143 19.11 -12.49 -5.26
CA LEU A 143 18.47 -11.17 -5.36
C LEU A 143 16.95 -11.26 -5.56
N LEU A 144 16.46 -12.18 -6.40
CA LEU A 144 15.03 -12.34 -6.64
C LEU A 144 14.26 -12.79 -5.39
N VAL A 145 14.81 -13.76 -4.63
CA VAL A 145 14.22 -14.20 -3.37
C VAL A 145 14.33 -13.09 -2.31
N GLY A 146 15.45 -12.36 -2.28
CA GLY A 146 15.63 -11.18 -1.42
C GLY A 146 14.59 -10.08 -1.72
N GLY A 147 14.28 -9.85 -2.99
CA GLY A 147 13.22 -8.94 -3.41
C GLY A 147 11.82 -9.39 -3.01
N ARG A 148 11.53 -10.70 -3.05
CA ARG A 148 10.28 -11.25 -2.48
C ARG A 148 10.22 -11.07 -0.97
N SER A 149 11.32 -11.28 -0.25
CA SER A 149 11.40 -11.03 1.20
C SER A 149 11.17 -9.56 1.55
N LEU A 150 11.77 -8.64 0.79
CA LEU A 150 11.55 -7.20 0.92
C LEU A 150 10.07 -6.85 0.71
N LEU A 151 9.46 -7.36 -0.36
CA LEU A 151 8.06 -7.14 -0.66
C LEU A 151 7.13 -7.66 0.45
N GLU A 152 7.46 -8.81 1.05
CA GLU A 152 6.66 -9.37 2.14
C GLU A 152 6.65 -8.45 3.38
N HIS A 153 7.80 -7.90 3.77
CA HIS A 153 7.86 -6.95 4.87
C HIS A 153 7.06 -5.69 4.58
N TYR A 154 7.15 -5.17 3.35
CA TYR A 154 6.37 -4.01 2.91
C TYR A 154 4.86 -4.28 2.84
N ARG A 155 4.45 -5.51 2.48
CA ARG A 155 3.03 -5.93 2.53
C ARG A 155 2.48 -5.91 3.96
N LEU A 156 3.31 -6.28 4.93
CA LEU A 156 2.97 -6.30 6.36
C LEU A 156 3.24 -4.97 7.07
N TYR A 157 3.68 -3.94 6.33
CA TYR A 157 4.16 -2.67 6.86
C TYR A 157 5.25 -2.84 7.95
N ALA A 158 5.98 -3.96 7.91
CA ALA A 158 7.06 -4.24 8.82
C ALA A 158 8.30 -3.41 8.47
N PRO A 159 9.24 -3.21 9.43
CA PRO A 159 10.59 -2.78 9.08
C PRO A 159 11.24 -3.75 8.08
N GLU A 160 12.20 -3.29 7.30
CA GLU A 160 13.02 -4.19 6.49
C GLU A 160 13.73 -5.22 7.40
N PRO A 161 13.91 -6.47 6.94
CA PRO A 161 14.63 -7.46 7.72
C PRO A 161 16.07 -7.00 7.96
N THR A 162 16.56 -7.28 9.16
CA THR A 162 17.93 -6.94 9.56
C THR A 162 18.93 -7.46 8.54
N ASP A 163 19.91 -6.63 8.19
CA ASP A 163 21.01 -6.94 7.27
C ASP A 163 20.63 -7.26 5.81
N LEU A 164 19.35 -7.25 5.43
CA LEU A 164 18.93 -7.54 4.05
C LEU A 164 19.70 -6.70 3.02
N TRP A 165 19.82 -5.39 3.27
CA TRP A 165 20.51 -4.48 2.36
C TRP A 165 22.01 -4.74 2.29
N ARG A 166 22.65 -5.08 3.42
CA ARG A 166 24.06 -5.48 3.42
C ARG A 166 24.28 -6.68 2.50
N ASP A 167 23.42 -7.69 2.63
CA ASP A 167 23.51 -8.93 1.85
C ASP A 167 23.26 -8.67 0.35
N VAL A 168 22.21 -7.89 0.04
CA VAL A 168 21.82 -7.55 -1.33
C VAL A 168 22.87 -6.67 -2.03
N HIS A 169 23.45 -5.71 -1.31
CA HIS A 169 24.56 -4.89 -1.81
C HIS A 169 25.79 -5.73 -2.05
N CYS A 170 26.14 -6.64 -1.14
CA CYS A 170 27.26 -7.57 -1.30
C CYS A 170 27.07 -8.49 -2.53
N LEU A 171 25.88 -9.06 -2.71
CA LEU A 171 25.53 -9.86 -3.90
C LEU A 171 25.71 -9.06 -5.20
N TYR A 172 25.21 -7.82 -5.23
CA TYR A 172 25.37 -6.96 -6.40
C TYR A 172 26.82 -6.56 -6.66
N LEU A 173 27.57 -6.21 -5.61
CA LEU A 173 28.98 -5.87 -5.66
C LEU A 173 29.83 -7.02 -6.21
N ASN A 174 29.56 -8.26 -5.77
CA ASN A 174 30.20 -9.46 -6.31
C ASN A 174 29.90 -9.65 -7.80
N ALA A 175 28.66 -9.37 -8.23
CA ALA A 175 28.31 -9.41 -9.66
C ALA A 175 29.01 -8.32 -10.47
N GLU A 176 29.15 -7.10 -9.91
CA GLU A 176 29.82 -5.96 -10.54
C GLU A 176 31.32 -6.21 -10.71
N ALA A 177 31.99 -6.67 -9.64
CA ALA A 177 33.41 -7.00 -9.64
C ALA A 177 33.77 -8.09 -10.66
N LEU A 178 32.87 -9.05 -10.86
CA LEU A 178 33.03 -10.15 -11.81
C LEU A 178 32.48 -9.85 -13.22
N LYS A 179 31.98 -8.63 -13.47
CA LYS A 179 31.38 -8.22 -14.76
C LYS A 179 30.19 -9.09 -15.20
N LEU A 180 29.45 -9.65 -14.24
CA LEU A 180 28.27 -10.50 -14.48
C LEU A 180 26.96 -9.70 -14.43
N GLN A 181 26.96 -8.52 -13.84
CA GLN A 181 25.78 -7.73 -13.49
C GLN A 181 24.86 -7.40 -14.67
N ALA A 182 25.43 -7.16 -15.85
CA ALA A 182 24.70 -6.73 -17.05
C ALA A 182 24.49 -7.86 -18.08
N GLN A 183 25.02 -9.05 -17.84
CA GLN A 183 24.91 -10.14 -18.80
C GLN A 183 23.46 -10.69 -18.82
N PRO A 184 22.85 -10.84 -20.01
CA PRO A 184 21.47 -11.31 -20.12
C PRO A 184 21.34 -12.80 -19.76
N PHE A 185 20.21 -13.20 -19.20
CA PHE A 185 19.81 -14.61 -19.11
C PHE A 185 18.97 -14.98 -20.34
N GLU A 186 19.19 -16.17 -20.90
CA GLU A 186 18.31 -16.73 -21.91
C GLU A 186 16.97 -17.07 -21.23
N ALA A 187 15.88 -16.44 -21.65
CA ALA A 187 14.57 -16.57 -21.01
C ALA A 187 13.57 -17.30 -21.92
N GLU A 188 12.93 -18.34 -21.39
CA GLU A 188 11.64 -18.82 -21.86
C GLU A 188 10.54 -18.16 -21.04
N GLY A 189 9.76 -17.27 -21.68
CA GLY A 189 8.44 -16.83 -21.19
C GLY A 189 8.41 -15.87 -20.01
N ASP A 190 7.57 -14.85 -20.14
CA ASP A 190 7.31 -13.78 -19.18
C ASP A 190 6.55 -14.33 -17.94
N ARG A 191 7.26 -14.76 -16.91
CA ARG A 191 6.73 -14.95 -15.54
C ARG A 191 7.31 -13.86 -14.65
N ASP A 192 6.62 -13.45 -13.58
CA ASP A 192 7.02 -12.39 -12.62
C ASP A 192 8.49 -12.45 -12.06
N GLU A 193 9.22 -13.53 -12.36
CA GLU A 193 10.67 -13.76 -12.20
C GLU A 193 11.55 -13.21 -13.34
N THR A 194 11.04 -12.35 -14.23
CA THR A 194 11.71 -11.80 -15.43
C THR A 194 12.75 -10.71 -15.16
N ALA A 195 13.62 -10.87 -14.16
CA ALA A 195 14.85 -10.07 -14.17
C ALA A 195 15.81 -10.67 -15.22
N LEU A 196 15.86 -10.12 -16.43
CA LEU A 196 16.72 -10.60 -17.51
C LEU A 196 18.22 -10.40 -17.22
N ALA A 197 18.58 -9.66 -16.16
CA ALA A 197 19.94 -9.52 -15.66
C ALA A 197 19.97 -9.34 -14.13
N ILE A 198 21.13 -9.61 -13.51
CA ILE A 198 21.36 -9.39 -12.06
C ILE A 198 21.10 -7.92 -11.69
N LYS A 199 21.56 -6.98 -12.52
CA LYS A 199 21.33 -5.55 -12.31
C LYS A 199 19.86 -5.18 -12.28
N GLN A 200 19.03 -5.83 -13.09
CA GLN A 200 17.58 -5.58 -13.09
C GLN A 200 16.93 -6.08 -11.79
N ALA A 201 17.34 -7.25 -11.28
CA ALA A 201 16.86 -7.76 -10.00
C ALA A 201 17.21 -6.80 -8.84
N TYR A 202 18.45 -6.33 -8.79
CA TYR A 202 18.91 -5.36 -7.79
C TYR A 202 18.15 -4.03 -7.89
N LEU A 203 18.06 -3.44 -9.09
CA LEU A 203 17.37 -2.17 -9.30
C LEU A 203 15.88 -2.25 -8.97
N ARG A 204 15.23 -3.40 -9.19
CA ARG A 204 13.82 -3.61 -8.81
C ARG A 204 13.62 -3.44 -7.31
N MET A 205 14.53 -3.99 -6.50
CA MET A 205 14.51 -3.82 -5.04
C MET A 205 14.79 -2.37 -4.65
N VAL A 206 15.78 -1.74 -5.28
CA VAL A 206 16.16 -0.35 -5.02
C VAL A 206 14.98 0.59 -5.25
N VAL A 207 14.31 0.47 -6.40
CA VAL A 207 13.18 1.33 -6.75
C VAL A 207 11.97 1.07 -5.84
N LEU A 208 11.72 -0.19 -5.45
CA LEU A 208 10.64 -0.50 -4.51
C LEU A 208 10.86 0.18 -3.14
N ALA A 209 12.10 0.18 -2.65
CA ALA A 209 12.44 0.85 -1.39
C ALA A 209 12.29 2.38 -1.49
N LEU A 210 12.69 2.95 -2.63
CA LEU A 210 12.51 4.38 -2.92
C LEU A 210 11.04 4.78 -3.08
N ALA A 211 10.14 3.83 -3.38
CA ALA A 211 8.71 4.09 -3.53
C ALA A 211 7.99 4.46 -2.21
N ASN A 212 8.70 4.47 -1.08
CA ASN A 212 8.16 4.75 0.25
C ASN A 212 6.96 3.83 0.59
N PRO A 213 7.19 2.51 0.65
CA PRO A 213 6.15 1.49 0.64
C PRO A 213 5.17 1.58 1.81
N HIS A 214 5.59 2.09 2.97
CA HIS A 214 4.71 2.29 4.12
C HIS A 214 3.60 3.32 3.86
N HIS A 215 3.72 4.15 2.82
CA HIS A 215 2.69 5.09 2.37
C HIS A 215 1.78 4.55 1.25
N LEU A 216 2.15 3.43 0.64
CA LEU A 216 1.31 2.76 -0.35
C LEU A 216 0.11 2.13 0.34
N LEU A 217 -1.01 1.99 -0.37
CA LEU A 217 -2.16 1.27 0.15
C LEU A 217 -1.88 -0.24 0.17
N GLN A 218 -2.69 -0.98 0.92
CA GLN A 218 -2.56 -2.42 0.97
C GLN A 218 -2.70 -3.03 -0.43
N GLY A 219 -1.77 -3.93 -0.78
CA GLY A 219 -1.67 -4.53 -2.12
C GLY A 219 -0.89 -3.71 -3.15
N GLU A 220 -0.76 -2.39 -2.98
CA GLU A 220 -0.07 -1.53 -3.96
C GLU A 220 1.43 -1.79 -4.07
N ALA A 221 2.10 -2.15 -2.97
CA ALA A 221 3.52 -2.50 -3.02
C ALA A 221 3.77 -3.70 -3.96
N ALA A 222 2.90 -4.72 -3.93
CA ALA A 222 3.02 -5.89 -4.79
C ALA A 222 2.71 -5.56 -6.25
N GLU A 223 1.67 -4.75 -6.46
CA GLU A 223 1.30 -4.26 -7.78
C GLU A 223 2.41 -3.42 -8.42
N LEU A 224 2.97 -2.50 -7.65
CA LEU A 224 4.08 -1.65 -8.07
C LEU A 224 5.33 -2.49 -8.32
N TYR A 225 5.64 -3.48 -7.46
CA TYR A 225 6.79 -4.36 -7.66
C TYR A 225 6.73 -5.12 -8.99
N ARG A 226 5.56 -5.61 -9.42
CA ARG A 226 5.37 -6.20 -10.77
C ARG A 226 5.70 -5.21 -11.88
N ARG A 227 5.16 -3.99 -11.78
CA ARG A 227 5.34 -2.93 -12.80
C ARG A 227 6.75 -2.38 -12.88
N ILE A 228 7.44 -2.23 -11.74
CA ILE A 228 8.84 -1.80 -11.69
C ILE A 228 9.69 -2.73 -12.56
N GLY A 229 9.40 -4.04 -12.61
CA GLY A 229 10.12 -4.99 -13.48
C GLY A 229 10.14 -4.58 -14.96
N ARG A 230 9.10 -3.88 -15.44
CA ARG A 230 9.04 -3.36 -16.83
C ARG A 230 9.78 -2.04 -17.00
N TRP A 231 10.09 -1.31 -15.92
CA TRP A 231 10.71 0.01 -15.97
C TRP A 231 12.14 0.07 -15.41
N VAL A 232 12.66 -1.03 -14.82
CA VAL A 232 14.02 -1.05 -14.25
C VAL A 232 15.12 -0.69 -15.26
N HIS A 233 14.88 -0.88 -16.56
CA HIS A 233 15.82 -0.50 -17.61
C HIS A 233 15.99 1.03 -17.77
N LEU A 234 15.04 1.82 -17.26
CA LEU A 234 15.08 3.28 -17.23
C LEU A 234 15.91 3.83 -16.05
N VAL A 235 16.32 2.97 -15.12
CA VAL A 235 17.09 3.37 -13.93
C VAL A 235 18.57 3.11 -14.16
N ARG A 236 19.40 4.10 -13.88
CA ARG A 236 20.86 3.98 -13.99
C ARG A 236 21.52 4.11 -12.63
N LEU A 237 22.52 3.27 -12.44
CA LEU A 237 23.40 3.28 -11.29
C LEU A 237 24.77 3.75 -11.78
N VAL A 238 25.24 4.88 -11.26
CA VAL A 238 26.44 5.57 -11.76
C VAL A 238 27.41 5.81 -10.60
N GLU A 239 28.70 5.65 -10.86
CA GLU A 239 29.74 6.04 -9.90
C GLU A 239 29.83 7.57 -9.84
N PRO A 240 29.84 8.18 -8.65
CA PRO A 240 29.99 9.62 -8.55
C PRO A 240 31.34 10.06 -9.10
N HIS A 241 31.36 11.19 -9.81
CA HIS A 241 32.61 11.82 -10.19
C HIS A 241 33.36 12.28 -8.92
N ARG A 242 34.70 12.34 -8.99
CA ARG A 242 35.59 12.63 -7.83
C ARG A 242 35.22 13.90 -7.04
N TRP A 243 34.57 14.86 -7.69
CA TRP A 243 34.17 16.15 -7.11
C TRP A 243 32.64 16.34 -7.04
N GLN A 244 31.87 15.30 -7.31
CA GLN A 244 30.42 15.39 -7.33
C GLN A 244 29.86 15.42 -5.90
N GLU A 245 29.09 16.46 -5.60
CA GLU A 245 28.33 16.50 -4.36
C GLU A 245 27.24 15.43 -4.37
N LEU A 246 27.22 14.61 -3.32
CA LEU A 246 26.18 13.60 -3.07
C LEU A 246 24.89 14.16 -2.45
N PRO A 247 24.92 15.22 -1.60
CA PRO A 247 23.70 15.82 -1.07
C PRO A 247 22.77 16.35 -2.18
N GLY A 248 21.47 16.09 -2.03
CA GLY A 248 20.45 16.40 -3.02
C GLY A 248 20.19 15.28 -4.04
N GLN A 249 20.84 14.12 -3.90
CA GLN A 249 20.69 12.99 -4.81
C GLN A 249 20.22 11.73 -4.10
N PHE A 250 19.66 10.80 -4.88
CA PHE A 250 19.42 9.44 -4.43
C PHE A 250 20.70 8.63 -4.53
N VAL A 251 21.10 8.04 -3.40
CA VAL A 251 22.35 7.29 -3.29
C VAL A 251 22.12 5.94 -2.65
N VAL A 252 22.99 5.00 -3.00
CA VAL A 252 23.16 3.74 -2.30
C VAL A 252 24.64 3.51 -2.04
N ASP A 253 24.97 3.03 -0.86
CA ASP A 253 26.33 2.63 -0.51
C ASP A 253 26.43 1.11 -0.59
N LEU A 254 27.24 0.61 -1.52
CA LEU A 254 27.37 -0.83 -1.75
C LEU A 254 28.14 -1.56 -0.63
N CYS A 255 28.85 -0.83 0.23
CA CYS A 255 29.51 -1.38 1.42
C CYS A 255 28.67 -1.22 2.69
N GLY A 256 27.59 -0.45 2.64
CA GLY A 256 26.72 -0.18 3.78
C GLY A 256 25.64 -1.23 4.01
N SER A 257 24.84 -1.03 5.06
CA SER A 257 23.65 -1.81 5.39
C SER A 257 22.34 -1.03 5.20
N LEU A 258 22.42 0.20 4.70
CA LEU A 258 21.25 1.07 4.53
C LEU A 258 20.55 0.83 3.19
N PRO A 259 19.21 0.98 3.14
CA PRO A 259 18.48 1.07 1.89
C PRO A 259 18.96 2.24 1.03
N PRO A 260 18.64 2.24 -0.28
CA PRO A 260 18.77 3.44 -1.09
C PRO A 260 17.96 4.57 -0.48
N HIS A 261 18.52 5.77 -0.46
CA HIS A 261 17.89 6.90 0.19
C HIS A 261 18.25 8.21 -0.49
N TYR A 262 17.36 9.19 -0.34
CA TYR A 262 17.66 10.58 -0.66
C TYR A 262 18.60 11.15 0.41
N ARG A 263 19.76 11.65 0.00
CA ARG A 263 20.73 12.27 0.89
C ARG A 263 20.41 13.76 1.03
N SER A 264 19.72 14.15 2.10
CA SER A 264 19.37 15.56 2.38
C SER A 264 20.61 16.43 2.58
N ARG A 265 20.49 17.74 2.27
CA ARG A 265 21.55 18.74 2.49
C ARG A 265 21.63 19.16 3.95
N GLU A 266 20.49 19.22 4.64
CA GLU A 266 20.39 19.63 6.04
C GLU A 266 20.88 18.54 7.02
N ARG A 267 20.63 17.27 6.69
CA ARG A 267 20.93 16.16 7.60
C ARG A 267 22.30 15.56 7.31
N ARG A 268 23.22 15.64 8.28
CA ARG A 268 24.49 14.90 8.22
C ARG A 268 24.23 13.40 8.32
N LEU A 269 24.46 12.69 7.21
CA LEU A 269 24.49 11.23 7.16
C LEU A 269 25.96 10.76 7.11
N PRO A 270 26.25 9.52 7.56
CA PRO A 270 27.58 8.93 7.42
C PRO A 270 28.09 9.04 5.98
N THR A 271 29.41 9.25 5.82
CA THR A 271 30.04 9.26 4.50
C THR A 271 29.99 7.83 3.95
N PRO A 272 29.48 7.63 2.72
CA PRO A 272 29.43 6.30 2.12
C PRO A 272 30.81 5.86 1.64
N ASP A 273 31.13 4.58 1.83
CA ASP A 273 32.44 4.03 1.43
C ASP A 273 32.50 3.74 -0.07
N LEU A 274 31.43 3.15 -0.62
CA LEU A 274 31.32 2.84 -2.05
C LEU A 274 29.98 3.35 -2.61
N PRO A 275 29.81 4.68 -2.72
CA PRO A 275 28.57 5.28 -3.20
C PRO A 275 28.30 4.96 -4.67
N ARG A 276 27.01 4.85 -4.98
CA ARG A 276 26.45 4.87 -6.32
C ARG A 276 25.28 5.86 -6.34
N ILE A 277 25.25 6.70 -7.38
CA ILE A 277 24.15 7.62 -7.65
C ILE A 277 23.08 6.87 -8.44
N ILE A 278 21.83 7.05 -8.01
CA ILE A 278 20.66 6.46 -8.65
C ILE A 278 20.01 7.54 -9.51
N GLN A 279 20.15 7.43 -10.83
CA GLN A 279 19.50 8.32 -11.78
C GLN A 279 18.11 7.79 -12.12
N LEU A 280 17.10 8.63 -11.91
CA LEU A 280 15.68 8.28 -12.01
C LEU A 280 14.94 9.05 -13.10
N ASP A 281 15.61 9.94 -13.85
CA ASP A 281 14.97 10.90 -14.75
C ASP A 281 14.07 10.23 -15.80
N GLN A 282 14.55 9.15 -16.42
CA GLN A 282 13.79 8.40 -17.42
C GLN A 282 12.62 7.61 -16.80
N LEU A 283 12.81 7.07 -15.59
CA LEU A 283 11.73 6.39 -14.87
C LEU A 283 10.63 7.40 -14.49
N VAL A 284 11.04 8.56 -14.01
CA VAL A 284 10.16 9.67 -13.67
C VAL A 284 9.33 10.10 -14.88
N ALA A 285 9.97 10.34 -16.02
CA ALA A 285 9.28 10.69 -17.26
C ALA A 285 8.26 9.62 -17.67
N ALA A 286 8.64 8.33 -17.61
CA ALA A 286 7.72 7.23 -17.95
C ALA A 286 6.52 7.11 -16.98
N VAL A 287 6.70 7.47 -15.71
CA VAL A 287 5.60 7.53 -14.73
C VAL A 287 4.69 8.72 -15.03
N ASP A 288 5.25 9.89 -15.36
CA ASP A 288 4.51 11.10 -15.71
C ASP A 288 3.68 10.87 -17.00
N ASP A 289 4.26 10.27 -18.04
CA ASP A 289 3.54 9.86 -19.27
C ASP A 289 2.38 8.90 -18.97
N ARG A 290 2.59 7.94 -18.04
CA ARG A 290 1.53 7.00 -17.65
C ARG A 290 0.42 7.69 -16.86
N LEU A 291 0.74 8.68 -16.03
CA LEU A 291 -0.25 9.49 -15.32
C LEU A 291 -1.11 10.28 -16.30
N GLU A 292 -0.50 10.94 -17.29
CA GLU A 292 -1.22 11.68 -18.34
C GLU A 292 -2.15 10.76 -19.14
N SER A 293 -1.65 9.58 -19.55
CA SER A 293 -2.47 8.56 -20.22
C SER A 293 -3.66 8.12 -19.38
N LEU A 294 -3.51 7.96 -18.06
CA LEU A 294 -4.60 7.58 -17.17
C LEU A 294 -5.61 8.72 -17.00
N GLU A 295 -5.17 9.97 -17.00
CA GLU A 295 -6.06 11.14 -16.94
C GLU A 295 -6.92 11.25 -18.21
N GLY A 296 -6.35 11.01 -19.39
CA GLY A 296 -7.10 10.90 -20.64
C GLY A 296 -8.14 9.78 -20.62
N GLU A 297 -7.76 8.57 -20.17
CA GLU A 297 -8.70 7.45 -20.03
C GLU A 297 -9.84 7.73 -19.02
N LEU A 298 -9.56 8.51 -17.97
CA LEU A 298 -10.53 8.92 -16.96
C LEU A 298 -11.48 10.00 -17.48
N ALA A 299 -11.01 10.90 -18.35
CA ALA A 299 -11.86 11.89 -18.99
C ALA A 299 -12.90 11.24 -19.92
N GLU A 300 -12.53 10.15 -20.62
CA GLU A 300 -13.43 9.39 -21.48
C GLU A 300 -14.44 8.51 -20.71
N ARG A 301 -14.17 8.19 -19.43
CA ARG A 301 -14.95 7.21 -18.64
C ARG A 301 -15.26 7.72 -17.23
N PRO A 302 -16.42 8.37 -17.00
CA PRO A 302 -16.76 8.89 -15.68
C PRO A 302 -17.35 7.85 -14.70
N SER A 303 -17.69 6.63 -15.14
CA SER A 303 -18.46 5.65 -14.36
C SER A 303 -17.61 4.73 -13.45
N ARG A 304 -18.22 3.71 -12.81
CA ARG A 304 -17.58 2.71 -11.92
C ARG A 304 -16.34 2.02 -12.50
N ALA A 305 -16.24 1.93 -13.84
CA ALA A 305 -15.03 1.46 -14.54
C ALA A 305 -13.80 2.36 -14.29
N ALA A 306 -14.02 3.62 -13.89
CA ALA A 306 -13.00 4.60 -13.54
C ALA A 306 -12.37 4.38 -12.17
N LEU A 307 -13.00 3.64 -11.24
CA LEU A 307 -12.47 3.51 -9.88
C LEU A 307 -11.11 2.81 -9.86
N GLY A 308 -10.98 1.70 -10.59
CA GLY A 308 -9.71 0.98 -10.73
C GLY A 308 -8.62 1.85 -11.35
N LEU A 309 -8.95 2.59 -12.42
CA LEU A 309 -8.05 3.54 -13.08
C LEU A 309 -7.63 4.68 -12.14
N ARG A 310 -8.55 5.23 -11.34
CA ARG A 310 -8.23 6.27 -10.33
C ARG A 310 -7.32 5.75 -9.25
N MET A 311 -7.52 4.51 -8.80
CA MET A 311 -6.67 3.90 -7.79
C MET A 311 -5.27 3.64 -8.33
N GLN A 312 -5.18 3.14 -9.57
CA GLN A 312 -3.90 3.02 -10.26
C GLN A 312 -3.20 4.38 -10.41
N ARG A 313 -3.92 5.42 -10.85
CA ARG A 313 -3.41 6.79 -10.91
C ARG A 313 -2.92 7.26 -9.54
N ASN A 314 -3.70 7.08 -8.48
CA ASN A 314 -3.35 7.50 -7.12
C ASN A 314 -2.11 6.75 -6.58
N MET A 315 -1.96 5.47 -6.92
CA MET A 315 -0.75 4.70 -6.62
C MET A 315 0.47 5.31 -7.31
N TYR A 316 0.35 5.66 -8.61
CA TYR A 316 1.44 6.31 -9.34
C TYR A 316 1.73 7.72 -8.86
N LEU A 317 0.73 8.50 -8.43
CA LEU A 317 0.97 9.81 -7.81
C LEU A 317 1.82 9.69 -6.54
N ARG A 318 1.50 8.72 -5.66
CA ARG A 318 2.34 8.42 -4.48
C ARG A 318 3.74 7.99 -4.85
N PHE A 319 3.86 7.12 -5.86
CA PHE A 319 5.16 6.67 -6.35
C PHE A 319 5.98 7.83 -6.91
N ARG A 320 5.37 8.68 -7.73
CA ARG A 320 6.00 9.87 -8.32
C ARG A 320 6.45 10.86 -7.26
N GLU A 321 5.62 11.10 -6.25
CA GLU A 321 5.96 11.93 -5.08
C GLU A 321 7.21 11.38 -4.36
N ALA A 322 7.32 10.05 -4.20
CA ALA A 322 8.45 9.41 -3.56
C ALA A 322 9.76 9.54 -4.38
N LEU A 323 9.67 9.55 -5.72
CA LEU A 323 10.82 9.70 -6.62
C LEU A 323 11.25 11.16 -6.85
N GLY A 324 10.42 12.14 -6.48
CA GLY A 324 10.63 13.57 -6.81
C GLY A 324 11.75 14.29 -6.06
N GLY A 325 12.56 13.57 -5.28
CA GLY A 325 13.44 14.18 -4.27
C GLY A 325 12.57 14.76 -3.16
N ARG A 326 12.68 14.23 -1.95
CA ARG A 326 11.82 14.65 -0.84
C ARG A 326 12.04 16.17 -0.65
N GLN A 327 11.09 17.02 -1.06
CA GLN A 327 11.14 18.44 -0.76
C GLN A 327 11.41 18.55 0.74
N GLU A 328 12.53 19.18 1.10
CA GLU A 328 12.89 19.40 2.50
C GLU A 328 11.69 20.08 3.16
N ARG A 329 11.20 19.44 4.23
CA ARG A 329 9.84 19.70 4.72
C ARG A 329 9.76 21.13 5.23
N VAL A 330 8.79 21.88 4.72
CA VAL A 330 8.57 23.27 5.08
C VAL A 330 8.07 23.42 6.54
N ASP A 331 7.31 22.45 7.05
CA ASP A 331 6.71 22.52 8.39
C ASP A 331 7.55 21.84 9.49
N THR A 332 7.85 22.59 10.55
CA THR A 332 8.59 22.10 11.72
C THR A 332 7.72 21.19 12.59
N ARG A 333 8.21 19.97 12.87
CA ARG A 333 7.55 19.04 13.79
C ARG A 333 7.91 19.35 15.23
N ARG A 334 6.88 19.44 16.09
CA ARG A 334 7.07 19.51 17.54
C ARG A 334 6.94 18.10 18.10
N THR A 335 7.99 17.62 18.76
CA THR A 335 7.94 16.36 19.51
C THR A 335 7.03 16.56 20.71
N THR A 336 6.03 15.71 20.86
CA THR A 336 5.09 15.80 21.98
C THR A 336 4.56 14.42 22.28
N VAL A 337 4.77 13.97 23.53
CA VAL A 337 4.21 12.73 24.05
C VAL A 337 2.91 13.07 24.76
N ALA A 338 1.79 12.80 24.10
CA ALA A 338 0.45 13.01 24.66
C ALA A 338 -0.43 11.82 24.31
N ARG A 339 -1.34 11.45 25.20
CA ARG A 339 -2.35 10.43 24.93
C ARG A 339 -3.44 11.02 24.04
N VAL A 340 -3.87 10.26 23.06
CA VAL A 340 -4.92 10.62 22.11
C VAL A 340 -5.86 9.43 22.00
N SER A 341 -7.16 9.67 22.12
CA SER A 341 -8.17 8.66 21.85
C SER A 341 -8.47 8.62 20.37
N VAL A 342 -8.46 7.44 19.77
CA VAL A 342 -8.63 7.24 18.32
C VAL A 342 -9.69 6.19 18.02
N VAL A 343 -10.34 6.37 16.88
CA VAL A 343 -11.34 5.44 16.32
C VAL A 343 -11.10 5.34 14.82
N ALA A 344 -10.98 4.12 14.30
CA ALA A 344 -10.78 3.87 12.87
C ALA A 344 -12.09 3.56 12.13
N GLY A 345 -12.09 3.85 10.84
CA GLY A 345 -13.16 3.51 9.89
C GLY A 345 -14.32 4.50 9.88
N LEU A 346 -14.98 4.60 8.72
CA LEU A 346 -16.10 5.53 8.50
C LEU A 346 -17.23 5.33 9.53
N SER A 347 -17.57 4.07 9.83
CA SER A 347 -18.65 3.76 10.76
C SER A 347 -18.32 4.12 12.22
N GLY A 348 -17.07 3.90 12.65
CA GLY A 348 -16.60 4.29 13.98
C GLY A 348 -16.54 5.81 14.13
N CYS A 349 -15.98 6.51 13.14
CA CYS A 349 -15.99 7.96 13.08
C CYS A 349 -17.42 8.51 13.17
N HIS A 350 -18.33 7.99 12.35
CA HIS A 350 -19.75 8.36 12.37
C HIS A 350 -20.38 8.14 13.75
N PHE A 351 -20.10 7.01 14.42
CA PHE A 351 -20.68 6.72 15.73
C PHE A 351 -20.28 7.75 16.79
N PHE A 352 -19.01 8.15 16.87
CA PHE A 352 -18.55 9.15 17.84
C PHE A 352 -19.03 10.57 17.49
N LEU A 353 -19.03 10.93 16.20
CA LEU A 353 -19.62 12.20 15.73
C LEU A 353 -21.14 12.26 15.91
N ASN A 354 -21.82 11.12 16.02
CA ASN A 354 -23.25 11.03 16.32
C ASN A 354 -23.56 10.94 17.82
N GLY A 355 -22.62 11.28 18.71
CA GLY A 355 -22.84 11.21 20.16
C GLY A 355 -22.97 9.80 20.70
N ARG A 356 -22.23 8.84 20.12
CA ARG A 356 -22.27 7.41 20.48
C ARG A 356 -23.66 6.79 20.31
N ARG A 357 -24.45 7.34 19.39
CA ARG A 357 -25.74 6.78 18.99
C ARG A 357 -25.57 5.88 17.79
N SER A 358 -26.25 4.73 17.84
CA SER A 358 -26.36 3.83 16.68
C SER A 358 -26.95 4.56 15.48
N PHE A 359 -26.49 4.19 14.29
CA PHE A 359 -27.02 4.70 13.03
C PHE A 359 -28.44 4.15 12.82
N ASN A 360 -29.45 5.01 12.97
CA ASN A 360 -30.85 4.68 12.72
C ASN A 360 -31.52 5.85 11.97
N PRO A 361 -31.31 5.93 10.65
CA PRO A 361 -31.76 7.06 9.83
C PRO A 361 -33.28 7.16 9.78
N ASP A 362 -34.01 6.05 9.86
CA ASP A 362 -35.48 6.05 9.85
C ASP A 362 -36.06 6.70 11.13
N ALA A 363 -35.43 6.46 12.28
CA ALA A 363 -35.82 7.11 13.54
C ALA A 363 -35.43 8.59 13.58
N ASP A 364 -34.35 8.98 12.90
CA ASP A 364 -33.97 10.38 12.77
C ASP A 364 -34.91 11.11 11.79
N GLU A 365 -35.32 10.46 10.70
CA GLU A 365 -36.34 10.95 9.77
C GLU A 365 -37.71 11.09 10.46
N ALA A 366 -38.17 10.09 11.20
CA ALA A 366 -39.44 10.14 11.93
C ALA A 366 -39.47 11.29 12.96
N ARG A 367 -38.36 11.53 13.68
CA ARG A 367 -38.23 12.65 14.61
C ARG A 367 -38.30 14.00 13.92
N TRP A 368 -37.66 14.14 12.76
CA TRP A 368 -37.75 15.35 11.95
C TRP A 368 -39.18 15.60 11.45
N THR A 369 -39.84 14.58 10.90
CA THR A 369 -41.24 14.69 10.44
C THR A 369 -42.18 15.04 11.59
N GLN A 370 -42.02 14.42 12.78
CA GLN A 370 -42.79 14.79 13.98
C GLN A 370 -42.54 16.23 14.41
N ARG A 371 -41.30 16.71 14.34
CA ARG A 371 -40.96 18.09 14.69
C ARG A 371 -41.51 19.10 13.68
N LEU A 372 -41.45 18.82 12.38
CA LEU A 372 -42.11 19.62 11.34
C LEU A 372 -43.61 19.71 11.59
N ASN A 373 -44.25 18.57 11.86
CA ASN A 373 -45.68 18.51 12.15
C ASN A 373 -46.05 19.32 13.42
N GLY A 374 -45.18 19.33 14.43
CA GLY A 374 -45.36 20.16 15.63
C GLY A 374 -45.05 21.66 15.43
N ILE A 375 -44.24 22.02 14.43
CA ILE A 375 -44.00 23.42 14.03
C ILE A 375 -45.17 23.94 13.18
N THR A 376 -45.81 23.10 12.35
CA THR A 376 -46.99 23.51 11.57
C THR A 376 -48.24 23.80 12.41
N GLU A 377 -48.31 23.37 13.68
CA GLU A 377 -49.40 23.75 14.59
C GLU A 377 -49.16 25.10 15.30
N GLN A 378 -47.93 25.64 15.26
CA GLN A 378 -47.60 26.92 15.86
C GLN A 378 -46.60 27.67 14.98
N THR A 379 -47.12 28.64 14.22
CA THR A 379 -46.46 29.79 13.55
C THR A 379 -46.52 29.74 12.02
N GLU A 380 -47.24 30.72 11.45
CA GLU A 380 -47.26 31.09 10.03
C GLU A 380 -45.90 31.58 9.51
N PRO A 381 -45.68 31.60 8.18
CA PRO A 381 -44.37 31.52 7.58
C PRO A 381 -43.70 32.89 7.45
N ALA A 382 -42.46 33.00 7.89
CA ALA A 382 -41.56 34.06 7.46
C ALA A 382 -40.19 33.44 7.18
N LEU A 383 -39.88 33.29 5.89
CA LEU A 383 -38.56 33.49 5.29
C LEU A 383 -38.72 33.26 3.79
N THR A 384 -39.26 34.27 3.11
CA THR A 384 -39.15 34.45 1.67
C THR A 384 -37.69 34.68 1.32
N LEU A 385 -37.08 33.71 0.63
CA LEU A 385 -35.80 33.91 -0.03
C LEU A 385 -36.05 34.82 -1.23
N SER A 386 -35.52 36.04 -1.18
CA SER A 386 -35.53 37.02 -2.26
C SER A 386 -34.80 36.48 -3.48
N ASP A 387 -35.46 36.56 -4.62
CA ASP A 387 -34.93 36.28 -5.95
C ASP A 387 -33.67 37.12 -6.22
N SER A 388 -32.62 36.48 -6.73
CA SER A 388 -31.61 37.16 -7.54
C SER A 388 -31.45 36.40 -8.86
N GLU A 389 -32.02 36.97 -9.90
CA GLU A 389 -31.76 36.66 -11.30
C GLU A 389 -30.28 36.87 -11.62
N TYR A 390 -29.60 35.88 -12.22
CA TYR A 390 -28.55 36.14 -13.21
C TYR A 390 -28.46 34.97 -14.20
N LEU A 391 -28.92 35.28 -15.42
CA LEU A 391 -28.37 34.96 -16.74
C LEU A 391 -28.11 33.49 -17.14
N THR A 392 -28.86 33.09 -18.16
CA THR A 392 -28.65 31.91 -18.99
C THR A 392 -27.84 32.29 -20.22
N ASP A 393 -26.83 31.50 -20.57
CA ASP A 393 -26.26 31.45 -21.93
C ASP A 393 -26.26 30.00 -22.42
N PRO A 394 -26.61 29.73 -23.69
CA PRO A 394 -26.61 28.38 -24.26
C PRO A 394 -25.25 28.04 -24.88
N VAL A 395 -24.72 26.84 -24.60
CA VAL A 395 -23.57 26.27 -25.31
C VAL A 395 -24.04 25.17 -26.25
N THR A 396 -23.81 25.38 -27.55
CA THR A 396 -24.00 24.40 -28.64
C THR A 396 -22.92 23.31 -28.64
N PRO A 397 -23.22 22.08 -29.10
CA PRO A 397 -22.27 20.97 -29.13
C PRO A 397 -21.40 21.01 -30.41
N ALA A 398 -20.13 20.66 -30.28
CA ALA A 398 -19.24 20.39 -31.41
C ALA A 398 -18.77 18.92 -31.38
N GLU A 399 -18.88 18.27 -32.53
CA GLU A 399 -18.51 16.87 -32.80
C GLU A 399 -17.00 16.68 -33.03
N PRO A 400 -16.50 15.42 -33.00
CA PRO A 400 -15.09 15.10 -32.78
C PRO A 400 -14.36 14.73 -34.07
N GLU A 401 -13.05 15.00 -34.14
CA GLU A 401 -12.18 14.27 -35.06
C GLU A 401 -10.71 14.31 -34.62
N GLY A 402 -10.00 13.18 -34.76
CA GLY A 402 -8.54 13.14 -34.67
C GLY A 402 -7.93 11.91 -34.00
N ARG A 403 -7.99 10.75 -34.65
CA ARG A 403 -7.21 9.55 -34.30
C ARG A 403 -5.70 9.85 -34.30
N ARG A 404 -5.02 9.56 -33.20
CA ARG A 404 -3.58 9.22 -33.20
C ARG A 404 -3.34 7.92 -32.43
N SER A 405 -2.79 6.95 -33.14
CA SER A 405 -2.41 5.63 -32.62
C SER A 405 -1.18 5.76 -31.73
N ALA A 406 -1.34 5.46 -30.44
CA ALA A 406 -0.24 5.18 -29.53
C ALA A 406 -0.40 3.74 -29.03
N PHE A 407 0.66 2.95 -29.18
CA PHE A 407 0.74 1.54 -28.78
C PHE A 407 0.30 1.37 -27.32
N ARG A 408 -0.93 0.86 -27.12
CA ARG A 408 -1.47 0.46 -25.82
C ARG A 408 -1.05 -0.98 -25.54
N ALA A 409 -0.05 -1.15 -24.67
CA ALA A 409 0.10 -2.40 -23.93
C ALA A 409 -1.04 -2.47 -22.88
N ARG A 410 -2.23 -2.88 -23.34
CA ARG A 410 -3.37 -3.17 -22.48
C ARG A 410 -3.05 -4.47 -21.75
N ASP A 411 -3.02 -4.44 -20.43
CA ASP A 411 -2.76 -5.61 -19.59
C ASP A 411 -4.07 -6.08 -18.94
N PRO A 412 -4.86 -6.93 -19.63
CA PRO A 412 -6.21 -7.31 -19.22
C PRO A 412 -6.26 -8.13 -17.92
N GLU A 413 -5.17 -8.77 -17.50
CA GLU A 413 -5.13 -9.55 -16.24
C GLU A 413 -5.07 -8.66 -14.98
N VAL A 414 -4.65 -7.40 -15.13
CA VAL A 414 -4.38 -6.48 -14.00
C VAL A 414 -5.59 -5.61 -13.65
N ASP A 415 -6.40 -5.25 -14.63
CA ASP A 415 -7.70 -4.59 -14.42
C ASP A 415 -8.66 -5.45 -13.56
N ASP A 416 -8.49 -6.77 -13.63
CA ASP A 416 -9.29 -7.74 -12.91
C ASP A 416 -8.97 -7.82 -11.41
N VAL A 417 -7.72 -7.54 -11.00
CA VAL A 417 -7.31 -7.57 -9.58
C VAL A 417 -7.99 -6.46 -8.79
N TRP A 418 -8.00 -5.24 -9.35
CA TRP A 418 -8.68 -4.10 -8.73
C TRP A 418 -10.19 -4.31 -8.66
N ARG A 419 -10.82 -4.79 -9.74
CA ARG A 419 -12.25 -5.12 -9.74
C ARG A 419 -12.62 -6.18 -8.68
N ARG A 420 -11.82 -7.24 -8.53
CA ARG A 420 -12.07 -8.32 -7.55
C ARG A 420 -11.83 -7.89 -6.10
N ALA A 421 -10.78 -7.11 -5.82
CA ALA A 421 -10.53 -6.57 -4.47
C ALA A 421 -11.70 -5.72 -3.95
N HIS A 422 -12.41 -5.03 -4.86
CA HIS A 422 -13.57 -4.21 -4.51
C HIS A 422 -14.86 -5.00 -4.26
N LEU A 423 -15.08 -6.11 -4.97
CA LEU A 423 -16.25 -6.97 -4.72
C LEU A 423 -16.20 -7.57 -3.31
N VAL A 424 -15.00 -7.91 -2.80
CA VAL A 424 -14.80 -8.45 -1.45
C VAL A 424 -15.06 -7.39 -0.36
N GLY A 425 -14.63 -6.13 -0.57
CA GLY A 425 -14.86 -5.04 0.40
C GLY A 425 -16.33 -4.62 0.55
N ILE A 426 -17.13 -4.77 -0.51
CA ILE A 426 -18.58 -4.56 -0.46
C ILE A 426 -19.27 -5.77 0.21
N GLY A 427 -18.74 -6.99 0.02
CA GLY A 427 -19.27 -8.24 0.58
C GLY A 427 -19.16 -8.36 2.10
N GLU A 428 -18.05 -7.95 2.70
CA GLU A 428 -17.92 -7.91 4.18
C GLU A 428 -18.72 -6.76 4.82
N SER A 429 -19.12 -5.77 4.02
CA SER A 429 -19.98 -4.65 4.43
C SER A 429 -21.45 -4.87 4.10
N GLY A 430 -21.84 -6.13 3.85
CA GLY A 430 -23.23 -6.53 3.66
C GLY A 430 -24.11 -6.02 4.80
N ALA A 431 -25.28 -5.50 4.46
CA ALA A 431 -26.26 -4.81 5.29
C ALA A 431 -26.59 -5.48 6.66
N GLY A 432 -26.22 -6.75 6.88
CA GLY A 432 -26.37 -7.48 8.14
C GLY A 432 -25.44 -7.03 9.28
N ALA A 433 -24.21 -6.58 9.02
CA ALA A 433 -23.26 -6.17 10.07
C ALA A 433 -23.47 -4.73 10.59
N GLN A 434 -24.38 -3.98 9.98
CA GLN A 434 -24.57 -2.55 10.22
C GLN A 434 -25.45 -2.24 11.46
N ARG A 435 -26.13 -3.25 12.01
CA ARG A 435 -27.02 -3.15 13.16
C ARG A 435 -26.28 -3.60 14.44
N ARG A 436 -25.94 -2.63 15.31
CA ARG A 436 -25.45 -2.78 16.70
C ARG A 436 -23.96 -3.09 16.95
N ALA A 437 -23.02 -2.58 16.16
CA ALA A 437 -21.61 -2.56 16.59
C ALA A 437 -21.38 -1.48 17.67
N GLN A 438 -20.90 -1.86 18.86
CA GLN A 438 -20.36 -0.92 19.84
C GLN A 438 -18.93 -0.56 19.42
N TYR A 439 -18.72 0.68 18.97
CA TYR A 439 -17.38 1.18 18.65
C TYR A 439 -16.70 1.68 19.92
N ARG A 440 -15.47 1.23 20.19
CA ARG A 440 -14.65 1.67 21.32
C ARG A 440 -13.51 2.53 20.81
N ALA A 441 -13.28 3.66 21.48
CA ALA A 441 -12.08 4.44 21.28
C ALA A 441 -10.89 3.75 21.96
N VAL A 442 -9.75 3.75 21.30
CA VAL A 442 -8.50 3.18 21.84
C VAL A 442 -7.52 4.31 22.10
N THR A 443 -6.75 4.21 23.16
CA THR A 443 -5.75 5.20 23.51
C THR A 443 -4.44 4.92 22.78
N TRP A 444 -3.96 5.91 22.04
CA TRP A 444 -2.66 5.92 21.36
C TRP A 444 -1.79 7.05 21.92
N ASN A 445 -0.49 6.97 21.68
CA ASN A 445 0.45 8.02 22.07
C ASN A 445 0.88 8.82 20.84
N ARG A 446 0.86 10.14 20.95
CA ARG A 446 1.43 11.05 19.97
C ARG A 446 2.96 11.04 20.10
N LYS A 447 3.66 11.02 18.98
CA LYS A 447 5.13 11.11 18.88
C LYS A 447 5.56 12.51 18.46
N ASN A 448 4.87 13.07 17.47
CA ASN A 448 5.07 14.43 17.01
C ASN A 448 3.81 14.99 16.33
N VAL A 449 3.74 16.31 16.21
CA VAL A 449 2.66 17.05 15.56
C VAL A 449 3.22 18.13 14.63
N SER A 450 2.47 18.44 13.57
CA SER A 450 2.68 19.51 12.60
C SER A 450 1.32 20.11 12.21
N ALA A 451 1.30 21.21 11.45
CA ALA A 451 0.06 21.81 10.96
C ALA A 451 -0.79 20.82 10.14
N GLY A 452 -0.14 19.99 9.30
CA GLY A 452 -0.83 19.03 8.43
C GLY A 452 -1.20 17.68 9.07
N GLY A 453 -0.79 17.39 10.31
CA GLY A 453 -1.05 16.07 10.92
C GLY A 453 -0.08 15.66 12.01
N MET A 454 -0.10 14.38 12.38
CA MET A 454 0.68 13.83 13.50
C MET A 454 1.14 12.40 13.28
N ALA A 455 2.18 12.00 14.01
CA ALA A 455 2.59 10.61 14.14
C ALA A 455 2.08 10.05 15.48
N LEU A 456 1.42 8.90 15.41
CA LEU A 456 0.86 8.16 16.54
C LEU A 456 1.57 6.82 16.66
N PHE A 457 1.65 6.29 17.88
CA PHE A 457 2.11 4.94 18.15
C PHE A 457 1.33 4.32 19.30
N CYS A 458 1.14 3.01 19.21
CA CYS A 458 0.71 2.19 20.32
C CYS A 458 1.75 1.10 20.57
N VAL A 459 2.10 0.89 21.84
CA VAL A 459 3.10 -0.10 22.25
C VAL A 459 2.45 -1.46 22.44
N ASP A 460 1.27 -1.49 23.07
CA ASP A 460 0.54 -2.72 23.32
C ASP A 460 -0.15 -3.23 22.05
N PRO A 461 -0.34 -4.55 21.90
CA PRO A 461 -1.14 -5.12 20.82
C PRO A 461 -2.54 -4.50 20.81
N VAL A 462 -2.86 -3.77 19.74
CA VAL A 462 -4.11 -3.05 19.60
C VAL A 462 -5.15 -3.92 18.91
N GLU A 463 -6.34 -4.08 19.50
CA GLU A 463 -7.46 -4.78 18.83
C GLU A 463 -8.03 -3.99 17.64
N MET A 464 -7.88 -2.65 17.66
CA MET A 464 -8.32 -1.78 16.58
C MET A 464 -7.53 -2.07 15.30
N ARG A 465 -8.25 -2.59 14.31
CA ARG A 465 -7.73 -2.86 12.98
C ARG A 465 -7.71 -1.61 12.12
N MET A 466 -6.65 -1.43 11.34
CA MET A 466 -6.40 -0.25 10.51
C MET A 466 -5.84 -0.61 9.14
N ARG A 467 -6.07 0.26 8.16
CA ARG A 467 -5.44 0.25 6.84
C ARG A 467 -4.87 1.63 6.49
N VAL A 468 -3.83 1.67 5.66
CA VAL A 468 -3.42 2.94 5.03
C VAL A 468 -4.54 3.43 4.13
N GLY A 469 -4.79 4.74 4.16
CA GLY A 469 -5.90 5.39 3.45
C GLY A 469 -7.22 5.39 4.21
N GLU A 470 -7.31 4.72 5.37
CA GLU A 470 -8.52 4.68 6.20
C GLU A 470 -8.80 6.04 6.89
N LEU A 471 -10.08 6.30 7.12
CA LEU A 471 -10.52 7.46 7.90
C LEU A 471 -10.38 7.15 9.40
N MET A 472 -9.94 8.14 10.16
CA MET A 472 -9.81 8.06 11.61
C MET A 472 -10.43 9.30 12.25
N ALA A 473 -11.09 9.12 13.39
CA ALA A 473 -11.46 10.19 14.28
C ALA A 473 -10.54 10.17 15.50
N TYR A 474 -10.16 11.34 15.99
CA TYR A 474 -9.32 11.45 17.18
C TYR A 474 -9.71 12.63 18.08
N SER A 475 -9.44 12.49 19.37
CA SER A 475 -9.64 13.53 20.40
C SER A 475 -8.58 13.38 21.50
N ASP A 476 -8.34 14.46 22.26
CA ASP A 476 -7.44 14.38 23.43
C ASP A 476 -8.09 13.63 24.61
N ASP A 477 -9.43 13.53 24.64
CA ASP A 477 -10.21 12.77 25.63
C ASP A 477 -11.21 11.83 24.94
N GLY A 478 -11.20 10.54 25.29
CA GLY A 478 -12.13 9.54 24.75
C GLY A 478 -13.59 9.78 25.15
N ASN A 479 -13.82 10.54 26.22
CA ASN A 479 -15.15 10.96 26.65
C ASN A 479 -15.61 12.29 26.03
N ALA A 480 -14.78 12.92 25.18
CA ALA A 480 -15.06 14.21 24.57
C ALA A 480 -16.41 14.25 23.83
N PRO A 481 -17.08 15.43 23.83
CA PRO A 481 -18.32 15.64 23.09
C PRO A 481 -18.10 15.49 21.58
N PRO A 482 -19.16 15.22 20.79
CA PRO A 482 -19.04 14.93 19.35
C PRO A 482 -18.27 15.98 18.55
N GLN A 483 -18.43 17.26 18.88
CA GLN A 483 -17.82 18.39 18.19
C GLN A 483 -16.30 18.49 18.42
N ALA A 484 -15.78 17.85 19.47
CA ALA A 484 -14.35 17.86 19.80
C ALA A 484 -13.58 16.75 19.07
N TRP A 485 -14.27 15.84 18.37
CA TRP A 485 -13.64 14.81 17.56
C TRP A 485 -13.19 15.39 16.22
N LYS A 486 -11.89 15.30 15.97
CA LYS A 486 -11.26 15.71 14.72
C LYS A 486 -11.17 14.53 13.76
N LEU A 487 -11.12 14.82 12.47
CA LEU A 487 -11.02 13.81 11.41
C LEU A 487 -9.64 13.82 10.77
N ALA A 488 -9.09 12.64 10.55
CA ALA A 488 -7.81 12.43 9.90
C ALA A 488 -7.83 11.21 8.97
N GLN A 489 -6.86 11.13 8.08
CA GLN A 489 -6.63 10.01 7.20
C GLN A 489 -5.28 9.36 7.50
N VAL A 490 -5.24 8.05 7.61
CA VAL A 490 -4.00 7.28 7.74
C VAL A 490 -3.18 7.41 6.45
N ARG A 491 -1.98 8.00 6.53
CA ARG A 491 -1.06 8.20 5.39
C ARG A 491 0.04 7.15 5.32
N TRP A 492 0.44 6.59 6.46
CA TRP A 492 1.36 5.47 6.51
C TRP A 492 1.16 4.64 7.78
N LEU A 493 1.54 3.37 7.71
CA LEU A 493 1.58 2.45 8.84
C LEU A 493 2.95 1.79 8.96
N ARG A 494 3.33 1.45 10.19
CA ARG A 494 4.50 0.61 10.46
C ARG A 494 4.20 -0.33 11.62
N THR A 495 4.27 -1.63 11.39
CA THR A 495 4.19 -2.64 12.45
C THR A 495 5.53 -2.71 13.18
N ARG A 496 5.47 -3.08 14.45
CA ARG A 496 6.65 -3.27 15.29
C ARG A 496 6.78 -4.75 15.68
N PRO A 497 8.01 -5.24 15.91
CA PRO A 497 8.22 -6.64 16.33
C PRO A 497 7.56 -7.01 17.67
N ASP A 498 7.30 -6.03 18.54
CA ASP A 498 6.62 -6.17 19.83
C ASP A 498 5.08 -6.27 19.69
N GLY A 499 4.55 -6.26 18.47
CA GLY A 499 3.10 -6.26 18.21
C GLY A 499 2.48 -4.86 18.22
N GLY A 500 3.27 -3.83 18.49
CA GLY A 500 2.84 -2.43 18.42
C GLY A 500 2.62 -1.94 16.97
N LEU A 501 1.96 -0.79 16.87
CA LEU A 501 1.65 -0.15 15.58
C LEU A 501 2.02 1.34 15.64
N GLU A 502 2.72 1.82 14.62
CA GLU A 502 2.93 3.24 14.38
C GLU A 502 2.13 3.68 13.16
N ALA A 503 1.54 4.86 13.22
CA ALA A 503 0.76 5.43 12.14
C ALA A 503 1.08 6.91 11.96
N GLY A 504 1.14 7.36 10.72
CA GLY A 504 1.07 8.78 10.41
C GLY A 504 -0.29 9.14 9.91
N VAL A 505 -0.90 10.16 10.47
CA VAL A 505 -2.22 10.64 10.07
C VAL A 505 -2.12 12.07 9.56
N ARG A 506 -2.86 12.36 8.47
CA ARG A 506 -3.04 13.71 7.93
C ARG A 506 -4.39 14.23 8.39
N ASN A 507 -4.43 15.45 8.90
CA ASN A 507 -5.69 16.08 9.30
C ASN A 507 -6.57 16.30 8.06
N VAL A 508 -7.83 15.91 8.17
CA VAL A 508 -8.86 16.12 7.14
C VAL A 508 -9.77 17.26 7.54
N ALA A 509 -10.17 17.31 8.82
CA ALA A 509 -11.03 18.37 9.35
C ALA A 509 -10.92 18.47 10.87
N ASP A 510 -11.16 19.66 11.41
CA ASP A 510 -11.19 19.91 12.85
C ASP A 510 -12.52 19.50 13.52
N SER A 511 -13.56 19.26 12.73
CA SER A 511 -14.85 18.75 13.21
C SER A 511 -15.60 18.06 12.08
N GLY A 512 -16.66 17.33 12.40
CA GLY A 512 -17.58 16.75 11.41
C GLY A 512 -18.96 16.49 12.00
N TYR A 513 -19.94 16.33 11.12
CA TYR A 513 -21.31 15.96 11.50
C TYR A 513 -21.66 14.62 10.89
N ALA A 514 -22.14 13.70 11.73
CA ALA A 514 -22.64 12.40 11.27
C ALA A 514 -23.94 12.61 10.48
N VAL A 515 -24.01 12.07 9.26
CA VAL A 515 -25.18 12.20 8.38
C VAL A 515 -25.57 10.84 7.79
N GLY A 516 -26.87 10.58 7.69
CA GLY A 516 -27.40 9.55 6.81
C GLY A 516 -27.44 10.06 5.38
N THR A 517 -26.98 9.24 4.44
CA THR A 517 -26.90 9.57 3.00
C THR A 517 -27.75 8.59 2.21
N LYS A 518 -28.64 9.10 1.35
CA LYS A 518 -29.46 8.27 0.46
C LYS A 518 -29.54 8.93 -0.91
N ALA A 519 -29.21 8.20 -1.98
CA ALA A 519 -29.36 8.77 -3.31
C ALA A 519 -30.83 8.80 -3.72
N VAL A 520 -31.28 9.96 -4.19
CA VAL A 520 -32.64 10.15 -4.72
C VAL A 520 -32.65 10.15 -6.25
N GLN A 521 -31.52 10.51 -6.86
CA GLN A 521 -31.33 10.49 -8.30
C GLN A 521 -29.86 10.20 -8.63
N GLY A 522 -29.62 9.41 -9.68
CA GLY A 522 -28.28 9.05 -10.14
C GLY A 522 -27.75 7.76 -9.51
N ALA A 523 -26.42 7.60 -9.53
CA ALA A 523 -25.77 6.38 -9.02
C ALA A 523 -26.04 6.19 -7.52
N GLY A 524 -26.39 4.95 -7.14
CA GLY A 524 -26.71 4.58 -5.76
C GLY A 524 -28.19 4.70 -5.37
N ARG A 525 -29.11 4.96 -6.31
CA ARG A 525 -30.55 5.18 -6.03
C ARG A 525 -31.20 4.04 -5.24
N ASP A 526 -30.80 2.80 -5.50
CA ASP A 526 -31.38 1.61 -4.86
C ASP A 526 -30.72 1.25 -3.53
N THR A 527 -29.78 2.07 -3.03
CA THR A 527 -29.17 1.82 -1.72
C THR A 527 -30.08 2.29 -0.60
N GLU A 528 -30.07 1.55 0.50
CA GLU A 528 -30.54 2.05 1.79
C GLU A 528 -29.71 3.27 2.23
N TYR A 529 -30.13 3.89 3.33
CA TYR A 529 -29.32 4.92 3.96
C TYR A 529 -27.94 4.40 4.33
N LEU A 530 -26.92 5.13 3.91
CA LEU A 530 -25.53 4.85 4.25
C LEU A 530 -24.97 5.95 5.16
N ARG A 531 -23.99 5.59 5.98
CA ARG A 531 -23.28 6.54 6.84
C ARG A 531 -22.43 7.48 5.98
N GLY A 532 -22.55 8.77 6.22
CA GLY A 532 -21.67 9.81 5.70
C GLY A 532 -21.22 10.75 6.81
N ILE A 533 -20.21 11.56 6.50
CA ILE A 533 -19.74 12.61 7.41
C ILE A 533 -19.67 13.91 6.64
N LEU A 534 -20.42 14.90 7.11
CA LEU A 534 -20.37 16.26 6.60
C LEU A 534 -19.20 16.99 7.26
N VAL A 535 -18.28 17.50 6.45
CA VAL A 535 -17.11 18.24 6.90
C VAL A 535 -17.39 19.74 6.75
N PRO A 536 -17.57 20.48 7.87
CA PRO A 536 -17.87 21.91 7.84
C PRO A 536 -16.64 22.75 7.50
N ARG A 537 -16.90 23.99 7.07
CA ARG A 537 -15.91 24.96 6.61
C ARG A 537 -14.89 25.26 7.71
N VAL A 538 -13.63 24.90 7.49
CA VAL A 538 -12.52 25.30 8.37
C VAL A 538 -12.01 26.70 8.00
N ASN A 539 -12.16 27.13 6.74
CA ASN A 539 -11.91 28.51 6.30
C ASN A 539 -12.89 28.92 5.18
N PRO A 540 -13.81 29.88 5.41
CA PRO A 540 -14.86 30.26 4.45
C PRO A 540 -14.34 30.97 3.19
N LEU A 541 -13.08 31.40 3.15
CA LEU A 541 -12.45 32.05 1.99
C LEU A 541 -11.77 31.07 1.03
N THR A 542 -11.49 29.82 1.46
CA THR A 542 -10.67 28.87 0.68
C THR A 542 -11.28 27.49 0.49
N GLU A 543 -12.20 27.06 1.36
CA GLU A 543 -12.74 25.68 1.33
C GLU A 543 -14.27 25.62 1.50
N GLU A 544 -14.93 24.84 0.64
CA GLU A 544 -16.36 24.56 0.68
C GLU A 544 -16.70 23.44 1.69
N THR A 545 -17.94 23.40 2.18
CA THR A 545 -18.46 22.25 2.93
C THR A 545 -18.41 21.00 2.05
N THR A 546 -17.89 19.89 2.57
CA THR A 546 -17.69 18.66 1.78
C THR A 546 -18.30 17.44 2.46
N LEU A 547 -18.46 16.35 1.70
CA LEU A 547 -19.04 15.09 2.16
C LEU A 547 -18.04 13.95 2.06
N LEU A 548 -17.84 13.21 3.15
CA LEU A 548 -17.19 11.90 3.16
C LEU A 548 -18.27 10.82 3.10
N ALA A 549 -18.16 9.91 2.13
CA ALA A 549 -19.13 8.85 1.90
C ALA A 549 -18.44 7.52 1.51
N PRO A 550 -19.15 6.38 1.56
CA PRO A 550 -18.60 5.10 1.11
C PRO A 550 -18.13 5.17 -0.35
N VAL A 551 -16.97 4.57 -0.63
CA VAL A 551 -16.39 4.57 -1.97
C VAL A 551 -17.25 3.72 -2.94
N GLY A 552 -17.33 4.14 -4.19
CA GLY A 552 -17.94 3.35 -5.27
C GLY A 552 -19.47 3.24 -5.23
N VAL A 553 -20.14 3.97 -4.32
CA VAL A 553 -21.61 4.05 -4.27
C VAL A 553 -22.14 5.25 -5.05
N TYR A 554 -21.58 6.44 -4.81
CA TYR A 554 -22.04 7.70 -5.40
C TYR A 554 -21.04 8.23 -6.42
N GLU A 555 -21.55 8.91 -7.45
CA GLU A 555 -20.76 9.58 -8.50
C GLU A 555 -21.04 11.09 -8.52
N PRO A 556 -20.11 11.92 -9.03
CA PRO A 556 -20.42 13.30 -9.37
C PRO A 556 -21.68 13.38 -10.24
N GLY A 557 -22.58 14.30 -9.92
CA GLY A 557 -23.90 14.43 -10.54
C GLY A 557 -25.03 13.73 -9.77
N THR A 558 -24.73 12.75 -8.90
CA THR A 558 -25.74 12.12 -8.02
C THR A 558 -26.34 13.16 -7.08
N VAL A 559 -27.68 13.11 -6.92
CA VAL A 559 -28.41 13.90 -5.93
C VAL A 559 -28.66 13.03 -4.71
N LEU A 560 -28.21 13.49 -3.55
CA LEU A 560 -28.36 12.81 -2.27
C LEU A 560 -29.31 13.59 -1.36
N ARG A 561 -30.12 12.85 -0.61
CA ARG A 561 -30.76 13.32 0.62
C ARG A 561 -29.81 13.05 1.78
N LEU A 562 -29.47 14.11 2.52
CA LEU A 562 -28.73 14.03 3.78
C LEU A 562 -29.72 14.16 4.94
N VAL A 563 -29.64 13.24 5.89
CA VAL A 563 -30.46 13.23 7.11
C VAL A 563 -29.55 13.39 8.31
N MET A 564 -29.78 14.47 9.07
CA MET A 564 -29.18 14.74 10.38
C MET A 564 -30.23 14.51 11.47
N SER A 565 -29.82 14.61 12.74
CA SER A 565 -30.74 14.41 13.88
C SER A 565 -31.92 15.40 13.89
N ASP A 566 -31.76 16.57 13.29
CA ASP A 566 -32.66 17.71 13.40
C ASP A 566 -32.91 18.44 12.07
N LEU A 567 -32.39 17.93 10.94
CA LEU A 567 -32.51 18.57 9.64
C LEU A 567 -32.36 17.55 8.50
N SER A 568 -33.13 17.73 7.42
CA SER A 568 -32.93 17.03 6.16
C SER A 568 -32.68 18.01 5.02
N ILE A 569 -31.65 17.75 4.20
CA ILE A 569 -31.28 18.60 3.07
C ILE A 569 -31.02 17.76 1.82
N TYR A 570 -31.14 18.39 0.65
CA TYR A 570 -30.80 17.77 -0.63
C TYR A 570 -29.54 18.42 -1.20
N ILE A 571 -28.62 17.59 -1.66
CA ILE A 571 -27.35 18.03 -2.24
C ILE A 571 -27.12 17.35 -3.58
N LYS A 572 -26.43 18.03 -4.49
CA LYS A 572 -25.91 17.43 -5.72
C LYS A 572 -24.39 17.39 -5.66
N LEU A 573 -23.82 16.19 -5.79
CA LEU A 573 -22.37 16.00 -5.83
C LEU A 573 -21.81 16.67 -7.09
N THR A 574 -20.76 17.49 -6.95
CA THR A 574 -20.17 18.26 -8.06
C THR A 574 -18.85 17.67 -8.50
N GLU A 575 -17.95 17.47 -7.54
CA GLU A 575 -16.59 17.02 -7.78
C GLU A 575 -16.18 16.01 -6.71
N ARG A 576 -15.28 15.09 -7.07
CA ARG A 576 -14.64 14.17 -6.13
C ARG A 576 -13.23 14.66 -5.83
N VAL A 577 -13.01 15.18 -4.62
CA VAL A 577 -11.74 15.79 -4.18
C VAL A 577 -10.66 14.73 -3.93
N VAL A 578 -11.01 13.70 -3.15
CA VAL A 578 -10.10 12.60 -2.79
C VAL A 578 -10.84 11.28 -2.88
N THR A 579 -10.16 10.23 -3.33
CA THR A 579 -10.68 8.86 -3.30
C THR A 579 -9.64 7.96 -2.65
N SER A 580 -10.04 7.34 -1.55
CA SER A 580 -9.33 6.21 -0.95
C SER A 580 -9.97 4.89 -1.39
N GLN A 581 -9.39 3.76 -1.01
CA GLN A 581 -10.01 2.44 -1.13
C GLN A 581 -11.23 2.26 -0.21
N LEU A 582 -11.45 3.14 0.76
CA LEU A 582 -12.44 2.96 1.82
C LEU A 582 -13.49 4.08 1.88
N PHE A 583 -13.16 5.28 1.40
CA PHE A 583 -14.09 6.41 1.35
C PHE A 583 -13.82 7.28 0.13
N ALA A 584 -14.85 8.00 -0.28
CA ALA A 584 -14.77 9.06 -1.27
C ALA A 584 -15.13 10.40 -0.62
N HIS A 585 -14.41 11.45 -1.01
CA HIS A 585 -14.58 12.82 -0.53
C HIS A 585 -15.10 13.68 -1.67
N PHE A 586 -16.24 14.32 -1.47
CA PHE A 586 -16.95 15.07 -2.49
C PHE A 586 -17.15 16.53 -2.11
N ARG A 587 -17.02 17.41 -3.10
CA ARG A 587 -17.69 18.71 -3.11
C ARG A 587 -19.13 18.52 -3.56
N PHE A 588 -20.00 19.39 -3.05
CA PHE A 588 -21.41 19.36 -3.40
C PHE A 588 -21.99 20.76 -3.36
N ARG A 589 -23.16 20.92 -3.99
CA ARG A 589 -23.99 22.12 -3.85
C ARG A 589 -25.36 21.75 -3.31
N LEU A 590 -25.99 22.66 -2.56
CA LEU A 590 -27.36 22.52 -2.11
C LEU A 590 -28.31 22.58 -3.32
N VAL A 591 -29.34 21.75 -3.31
CA VAL A 591 -30.39 21.75 -4.33
C VAL A 591 -31.75 21.68 -3.67
N GLN A 592 -32.77 22.16 -4.36
CA GLN A 592 -34.15 21.99 -3.92
C GLN A 592 -34.59 20.51 -4.01
N PRO A 593 -35.59 20.08 -3.24
CA PRO A 593 -36.10 18.71 -3.33
C PRO A 593 -36.51 18.39 -4.77
N PRO A 594 -36.17 17.20 -5.31
CA PRO A 594 -36.62 16.79 -6.64
C PRO A 594 -38.15 16.83 -6.76
N ALA A 595 -38.66 17.28 -7.91
CA ALA A 595 -40.10 17.51 -8.12
C ALA A 595 -41.00 16.28 -7.83
N HIS A 596 -40.49 15.06 -8.05
CA HIS A 596 -41.20 13.80 -7.78
C HIS A 596 -41.36 13.47 -6.28
N LEU A 597 -40.72 14.22 -5.38
CA LEU A 597 -40.87 14.12 -3.93
C LEU A 597 -41.66 15.31 -3.34
N ARG A 598 -42.10 16.27 -4.17
CA ARG A 598 -42.87 17.45 -3.74
C ARG A 598 -44.39 17.24 -3.76
N GLY A 599 -44.86 16.06 -4.14
CA GLY A 599 -46.28 15.70 -4.16
C GLY A 599 -46.51 14.46 -3.32
N GLY A 600 -47.03 14.66 -2.12
CA GLY A 600 -47.49 13.65 -1.17
C GLY A 600 -48.36 14.33 -0.14
#